data_AF-A0A6G3RC48-F1
#
_entry.id   AF-A0A6G3RC48-F1
#
_cell.length_a   1.000
_cell.length_b   1.000
_cell.length_c   1.000
_cell.angle_alpha   90.00
_cell.angle_beta   90.00
_cell.angle_gamma   90.00
#
_symmetry.space_group_name_H-M   'P 1'
#
loop_
_entity.id
_entity.type
_entity.pdbx_description
1 polymer ?
#
loop_
_entity_poly.entity_id
_entity_poly.type
_entity_poly.pdbx_seq_one_letter_code
_entity_poly.pdbx_strand_id
1 'polypeptide(L)'
;RWGAGDPVPRRFTAEQLTALVEAAGVRVDAVHGVRVFADLVPGVLVDTEPGAMEALLQLEAAAAELPAFHAVATQLHVLGEARETSGA
;
A
#
# COMPACT_ATOMS: atom_id res chain seq x y z
N ARG A 1 -14.88 5.59 12.57
CA ARG A 1 -14.97 5.13 13.97
C ARG A 1 -13.55 4.78 14.41
N TRP A 2 -13.05 5.39 15.49
CA TRP A 2 -11.75 5.11 16.11
C TRP A 2 -11.93 5.06 17.63
N GLY A 3 -11.27 4.13 18.32
CA GLY A 3 -11.40 3.91 19.78
C GLY A 3 -11.27 2.43 20.15
N ALA A 4 -11.48 2.09 21.44
CA ALA A 4 -11.33 0.73 21.98
C ALA A 4 -12.21 -0.36 21.33
N GLY A 5 -13.22 0.04 20.55
CA GLY A 5 -14.07 -0.86 19.75
C GLY A 5 -13.79 -0.83 18.25
N ASP A 6 -12.60 -0.37 17.82
CA ASP A 6 -12.22 -0.40 16.40
C ASP A 6 -12.07 -1.86 15.93
N PRO A 7 -12.86 -2.30 14.93
CA PRO A 7 -12.73 -3.66 14.39
C PRO A 7 -11.40 -3.88 13.66
N VAL A 8 -10.62 -2.81 13.40
CA VAL A 8 -9.36 -2.86 12.65
C VAL A 8 -8.22 -2.27 13.49
N PRO A 9 -7.77 -2.95 14.56
CA PRO A 9 -6.79 -2.41 15.51
C PRO A 9 -5.36 -2.22 14.94
N ARG A 10 -5.12 -2.60 13.68
CA ARG A 10 -3.81 -2.60 13.02
C ARG A 10 -3.81 -1.76 11.73
N ARG A 11 -4.35 -0.55 11.80
CA ARG A 11 -4.18 0.47 10.75
C ARG A 11 -2.86 1.19 10.99
N PHE A 12 -2.04 1.24 9.97
CA PHE A 12 -0.74 1.90 10.02
C PHE A 12 -0.66 2.96 8.94
N THR A 13 -0.04 4.09 9.25
CA THR A 13 0.53 4.95 8.21
C THR A 13 1.74 4.28 7.58
N ALA A 14 2.23 4.82 6.46
CA ALA A 14 3.48 4.34 5.86
C ALA A 14 4.65 4.41 6.86
N GLU A 15 4.75 5.50 7.61
CA GLU A 15 5.80 5.72 8.60
C GLU A 15 5.71 4.71 9.75
N GLN A 16 4.50 4.45 10.25
CA GLN A 16 4.29 3.47 11.33
C GLN A 16 4.62 2.04 10.86
N LEU A 17 4.20 1.68 9.65
CA LEU A 17 4.46 0.35 9.09
C LEU A 17 5.96 0.16 8.82
N THR A 18 6.62 1.15 8.22
CA THR A 18 8.07 1.13 8.00
C THR A 18 8.82 0.97 9.32
N ALA A 19 8.48 1.76 10.35
CA ALA A 19 9.14 1.65 11.65
C ALA A 19 8.98 0.27 12.30
N LEU A 20 7.80 -0.36 12.16
CA LEU A 20 7.57 -1.72 12.65
C LEU A 20 8.42 -2.76 11.92
N VAL A 21 8.53 -2.63 10.60
CA VAL A 21 9.33 -3.54 9.76
C VAL A 21 10.83 -3.37 10.06
N GLU A 22 11.30 -2.13 10.21
CA GLU A 22 12.69 -1.83 10.61
C GLU A 22 13.03 -2.34 12.00
N ALA A 23 12.11 -2.20 12.97
CA ALA A 23 12.27 -2.75 14.31
C ALA A 23 12.36 -4.30 14.31
N ALA A 24 11.81 -4.95 13.29
CA ALA A 24 11.94 -6.40 13.09
C ALA A 24 13.26 -6.81 12.42
N GLY A 25 14.17 -5.88 12.15
CA GLY A 25 15.49 -6.15 11.57
C GLY A 25 15.52 -6.19 10.04
N VAL A 26 14.46 -5.70 9.38
CA VAL A 26 14.39 -5.60 7.92
C VAL A 26 14.78 -4.19 7.48
N ARG A 27 15.68 -4.08 6.51
CA ARG A 27 15.97 -2.81 5.83
C ARG A 27 14.88 -2.59 4.78
N VAL A 28 14.03 -1.59 4.97
CA VAL A 28 12.97 -1.27 4.00
C VAL A 28 13.57 -0.62 2.76
N ASP A 29 13.21 -1.14 1.59
CA ASP A 29 13.67 -0.65 0.28
C ASP A 29 12.58 0.12 -0.45
N ALA A 30 11.32 -0.30 -0.30
CA ALA A 30 10.19 0.34 -0.96
C ALA A 30 8.90 0.21 -0.16
N VAL A 31 8.02 1.20 -0.34
CA VAL A 31 6.64 1.17 0.14
C VAL A 31 5.75 1.51 -1.04
N HIS A 32 4.75 0.67 -1.29
CA HIS A 32 3.81 0.84 -2.39
C HIS A 32 2.39 0.99 -1.87
N GLY A 33 1.64 1.92 -2.44
CA GLY A 33 0.18 1.96 -2.33
C GLY A 33 -0.45 0.86 -3.18
N VAL A 34 -1.43 0.14 -2.63
CA VAL A 34 -2.18 -0.91 -3.35
C VAL A 34 -3.65 -0.52 -3.38
N ARG A 35 -4.26 -0.63 -4.58
CA ARG A 35 -5.65 -0.24 -4.86
C ARG A 35 -5.91 1.21 -4.47
N VAL A 36 -5.14 2.12 -5.09
CA VAL A 36 -5.27 3.57 -4.89
C VAL A 36 -6.58 4.08 -5.49
N PHE A 37 -6.98 3.54 -6.64
CA PHE A 37 -8.15 3.98 -7.40
C PHE A 37 -9.20 2.91 -7.61
N ALA A 38 -8.84 1.63 -7.59
CA ALA A 38 -9.74 0.50 -7.88
C ALA A 38 -11.00 0.49 -7.00
N ASP A 39 -10.90 1.06 -5.80
CA ASP A 39 -11.99 1.11 -4.83
C ASP A 39 -12.81 2.41 -4.91
N LEU A 40 -12.29 3.39 -5.63
CA LEU A 40 -12.87 4.71 -5.83
C LEU A 40 -13.55 4.82 -7.20
N VAL A 41 -13.09 4.04 -8.19
CA VAL A 41 -13.64 4.02 -9.55
C VAL A 41 -14.91 3.17 -9.58
N PRO A 42 -16.06 3.71 -10.04
CA PRO A 42 -17.27 2.92 -10.24
C PRO A 42 -17.04 1.74 -11.20
N GLY A 43 -17.36 0.53 -10.76
CA GLY A 43 -17.15 -0.69 -11.56
C GLY A 43 -17.80 -0.65 -12.94
N VAL A 44 -18.99 -0.03 -13.06
CA VAL A 44 -19.69 0.13 -14.34
C VAL A 44 -18.87 0.84 -15.41
N LEU A 45 -18.00 1.79 -15.04
CA LEU A 45 -17.13 2.48 -15.99
C LEU A 45 -16.04 1.55 -16.52
N VAL A 46 -15.53 0.67 -15.66
CA VAL A 46 -14.51 -0.32 -16.04
C VAL A 46 -15.12 -1.42 -16.92
N ASP A 47 -16.36 -1.80 -16.64
CA ASP A 47 -17.06 -2.89 -17.34
C ASP A 47 -17.56 -2.51 -18.73
N THR A 48 -17.83 -1.21 -18.97
CA THR A 48 -18.49 -0.75 -20.20
C THR A 48 -17.56 -0.05 -21.18
N GLU A 49 -16.47 0.56 -20.70
CA GLU A 49 -15.53 1.29 -21.55
C GLU A 49 -14.39 0.37 -22.04
N PRO A 50 -14.24 0.16 -23.36
CA PRO A 50 -13.16 -0.66 -23.90
C PRO A 50 -11.77 -0.19 -23.43
N GLY A 51 -10.99 -1.10 -22.87
CA GLY A 51 -9.62 -0.80 -22.40
C GLY A 51 -9.54 -0.10 -21.04
N ALA A 52 -10.66 0.23 -20.40
CA ALA A 52 -10.64 0.92 -19.11
C ALA A 52 -9.95 0.13 -18.00
N MET A 53 -10.06 -1.21 -18.00
CA MET A 53 -9.32 -2.06 -17.07
C MET A 53 -7.79 -1.91 -17.23
N GLU A 54 -7.29 -1.92 -18.46
CA GLU A 54 -5.86 -1.77 -18.71
C GLU A 54 -5.36 -0.37 -18.33
N ALA A 55 -6.13 0.67 -18.65
CA ALA A 55 -5.83 2.04 -18.24
C ALA A 55 -5.82 2.19 -16.71
N LEU A 56 -6.77 1.56 -16.00
CA LEU A 56 -6.80 1.55 -14.54
C LEU A 56 -5.56 0.84 -13.96
N LEU A 57 -5.16 -0.29 -14.52
CA LEU A 57 -3.95 -1.00 -14.10
C LEU A 57 -2.68 -0.16 -14.31
N GLN A 58 -2.55 0.53 -15.44
CA GLN A 58 -1.43 1.43 -15.70
C GLN A 58 -1.40 2.61 -14.71
N LEU A 59 -2.57 3.19 -14.41
CA LEU A 59 -2.70 4.26 -13.43
C LEU A 59 -2.35 3.78 -12.01
N GLU A 60 -2.82 2.60 -11.62
CA GLU A 60 -2.49 1.98 -10.33
C GLU A 60 -0.98 1.73 -10.19
N ALA A 61 -0.34 1.16 -11.22
CA ALA A 61 1.10 0.93 -11.21
C ALA A 61 1.89 2.23 -11.07
N ALA A 62 1.50 3.29 -11.80
CA ALA A 62 2.15 4.59 -11.72
C ALA A 62 1.96 5.27 -10.35
N ALA A 63 0.79 5.09 -9.73
CA ALA A 63 0.50 5.68 -8.43
C ALA A 63 1.09 4.90 -7.25
N ALA A 64 1.30 3.60 -7.40
CA ALA A 64 1.79 2.72 -6.35
C ALA A 64 3.13 3.20 -5.77
N GLU A 65 4.03 3.74 -6.59
CA GLU A 65 5.37 4.19 -6.16
C GLU A 65 5.39 5.62 -5.58
N LEU A 66 4.28 6.36 -5.64
CA LEU A 66 4.24 7.77 -5.28
C LEU A 66 3.74 7.94 -3.82
N PRO A 67 4.59 8.45 -2.90
CA PRO A 67 4.22 8.56 -1.49
C PRO A 67 2.96 9.41 -1.22
N ALA A 68 2.68 10.37 -2.11
CA ALA A 68 1.49 11.22 -2.02
C ALA A 68 0.17 10.43 -2.05
N PHE A 69 0.15 9.22 -2.62
CA PHE A 69 -1.06 8.39 -2.70
C PHE A 69 -1.20 7.37 -1.56
N HIS A 70 -0.20 7.20 -0.69
CA HIS A 70 -0.26 6.22 0.41
C HIS A 70 -1.42 6.44 1.38
N ALA A 71 -1.81 7.70 1.61
CA ALA A 71 -2.88 8.04 2.53
C ALA A 71 -4.29 7.63 2.03
N VAL A 72 -4.44 7.43 0.72
CA VAL A 72 -5.72 7.03 0.09
C VAL A 72 -5.71 5.59 -0.41
N ALA A 73 -4.55 4.94 -0.47
CA ALA A 73 -4.44 3.54 -0.80
C ALA A 73 -5.19 2.67 0.23
N THR A 74 -5.97 1.70 -0.26
CA THR A 74 -6.67 0.76 0.62
C THR A 74 -5.70 -0.10 1.43
N GLN A 75 -4.51 -0.36 0.89
CA GLN A 75 -3.46 -1.12 1.55
C GLN A 75 -2.07 -0.52 1.25
N LEU A 76 -1.11 -0.82 2.12
CA LEU A 76 0.30 -0.52 1.92
C LEU A 76 1.09 -1.82 1.84
N HIS A 77 1.99 -1.92 0.87
CA HIS A 77 2.91 -3.04 0.69
C HIS A 77 4.35 -2.56 0.92
N VAL A 78 5.00 -3.09 1.96
CA VAL A 78 6.39 -2.78 2.28
C VAL A 78 7.28 -3.92 1.82
N LEU A 79 8.32 -3.59 1.06
CA LEU A 79 9.34 -4.51 0.61
C LEU A 79 10.67 -4.13 1.26
N GLY A 80 11.44 -5.14 1.68
CA GLY A 80 12.75 -4.93 2.24
C GLY A 80 13.53 -6.23 2.39
N GLU A 81 14.81 -6.08 2.73
CA GLU A 81 15.74 -7.18 2.94
C GLU A 81 15.99 -7.41 4.43
N ALA A 82 15.93 -8.66 4.88
CA ALA A 82 16.36 -9.01 6.23
C ALA A 82 17.85 -8.68 6.36
N ARG A 83 18.24 -7.94 7.41
CA ARG A 83 19.66 -7.76 7.69
C ARG A 83 20.24 -9.13 8.03
N GLU A 84 21.23 -9.58 7.27
CA GLU A 84 22.03 -10.73 7.69
C GLU A 84 22.57 -10.44 9.09
N THR A 85 22.21 -11.26 10.06
CA THR A 85 22.95 -11.32 11.31
C THR A 85 24.32 -11.85 10.92
N SER A 86 25.29 -10.96 10.69
CA SER A 86 26.69 -11.35 10.57
C SER A 86 27.02 -12.12 11.84
N GLY A 87 27.15 -13.44 11.72
CA GLY A 87 27.43 -14.33 12.82
C GLY A 87 28.69 -13.87 13.54
N ALA A 88 28.54 -13.60 14.83
CA ALA A 88 29.63 -13.55 15.79
C ALA A 88 29.84 -14.95 16.37
#